data_AF-A0A960I6B6-F1
#
_entry.id   AF-A0A960I6B6-F1
#
_cell.length_a   1.000
_cell.length_b   1.000
_cell.length_c   1.000
_cell.angle_alpha   90.00
_cell.angle_beta   90.00
_cell.angle_gamma   90.00
#
_symmetry.space_group_name_H-M   'P 1'
#
loop_
_entity.id
_entity.type
_entity.pdbx_description
1 polymer ?
#
loop_
_entity_poly.entity_id
_entity_poly.type
_entity_poly.pdbx_seq_one_letter_code
_entity_poly.pdbx_strand_id
1 'polypeptide(L)'
;MGEAPPLPGTMSLDIGALGQLSYHLQCAAALSADGAADQAAGHTLLSWALLDALGGAALTEAVDALDLPRGVGDLRASGATRVRAHADELGLQLLAHFTSEGRHDLASLYRDACDRMSTATRPD
;
A
#
# COMPACT_ATOMS: atom_id res chain seq x y z
N MET A 1 -31.91 15.58 -29.29
CA MET A 1 -31.29 14.36 -28.71
C MET A 1 -29.95 14.79 -28.16
N GLY A 2 -29.84 14.95 -26.84
CA GLY A 2 -28.59 15.30 -26.18
C GLY A 2 -27.93 14.01 -25.72
N GLU A 3 -26.78 13.69 -26.30
CA GLU A 3 -25.89 12.64 -25.76
C GLU A 3 -25.44 13.08 -24.37
N ALA A 4 -25.64 12.21 -23.37
CA ALA A 4 -25.09 12.42 -22.05
C ALA A 4 -23.55 12.40 -22.16
N PRO A 5 -22.83 13.34 -21.53
CA PRO A 5 -21.37 13.32 -21.53
C PRO A 5 -20.90 11.99 -20.89
N PRO A 6 -19.80 11.40 -21.40
CA PRO A 6 -19.25 10.18 -20.84
C PRO A 6 -18.95 10.39 -19.35
N LEU A 7 -19.39 9.45 -18.52
CA LEU A 7 -19.05 9.42 -17.11
C LEU A 7 -17.51 9.44 -17.00
N PRO A 8 -16.93 10.26 -16.12
CA PRO A 8 -15.49 10.28 -15.89
C PRO A 8 -15.02 8.86 -15.59
N GLY A 9 -13.98 8.43 -16.30
CA GLY A 9 -13.57 7.05 -16.46
C GLY A 9 -13.67 6.24 -15.18
N THR A 10 -14.39 5.12 -15.25
CA THR A 10 -14.30 4.05 -14.26
C THR A 10 -12.84 3.72 -14.01
N MET A 11 -12.34 4.10 -12.83
CA MET A 11 -11.08 3.63 -12.28
C MET A 11 -11.19 2.10 -12.21
N SER A 12 -10.71 1.40 -13.24
CA SER A 12 -10.66 -0.06 -13.21
C SER A 12 -9.49 -0.43 -12.33
N LEU A 13 -9.75 -0.62 -11.04
CA LEU A 13 -8.78 -1.21 -10.12
C LEU A 13 -8.47 -2.63 -10.61
N ASP A 14 -7.21 -2.88 -10.97
CA ASP A 14 -6.77 -4.18 -11.45
C ASP A 14 -6.93 -5.24 -10.36
N ILE A 15 -7.50 -6.40 -10.72
CA ILE A 15 -7.75 -7.51 -9.79
C ILE A 15 -6.43 -8.06 -9.24
N GLY A 16 -5.36 -8.06 -10.04
CA GLY A 16 -4.03 -8.48 -9.60
C GLY A 16 -3.50 -7.56 -8.50
N ALA A 17 -3.60 -6.25 -8.70
CA ALA A 17 -3.19 -5.26 -7.72
C ALA A 17 -4.03 -5.28 -6.43
N LEU A 18 -5.35 -5.43 -6.54
CA LEU A 18 -6.23 -5.64 -5.38
C LEU A 18 -5.90 -6.94 -4.64
N GLY A 19 -5.51 -7.98 -5.38
CA GLY A 19 -5.00 -9.22 -4.82
C GLY A 19 -3.75 -9.03 -3.97
N GLN A 20 -2.80 -8.20 -4.42
CA GLN A 20 -1.59 -7.86 -3.66
C GLN A 20 -1.93 -7.08 -2.37
N LEU A 21 -2.81 -6.08 -2.46
CA LEU A 21 -3.27 -5.34 -1.28
C LEU A 21 -3.93 -6.29 -0.25
N SER A 22 -4.83 -7.17 -0.72
CA SER A 22 -5.50 -8.15 0.12
C SER A 22 -4.51 -9.11 0.80
N TYR A 23 -3.49 -9.57 0.07
CA TYR A 23 -2.43 -10.42 0.60
C TYR A 23 -1.71 -9.75 1.78
N HIS A 24 -1.27 -8.50 1.63
CA HIS A 24 -0.54 -7.81 2.69
C HIS A 24 -1.40 -7.52 3.92
N LEU A 25 -2.68 -7.17 3.73
CA LEU A 25 -3.62 -6.99 4.84
C LEU A 25 -3.84 -8.30 5.61
N GLN A 26 -3.98 -9.42 4.92
CA GLN A 26 -4.14 -10.74 5.55
C GLN A 26 -2.87 -11.16 6.32
N CYS A 27 -1.68 -10.96 5.73
CA CYS A 27 -0.42 -11.21 6.41
C CYS A 27 -0.26 -10.32 7.66
N ALA A 28 -0.57 -9.03 7.57
CA ALA A 28 -0.52 -8.13 8.72
C ALA A 28 -1.44 -8.61 9.86
N ALA A 29 -2.67 -9.00 9.54
CA ALA A 29 -3.62 -9.53 10.52
C ALA A 29 -3.12 -10.82 11.17
N ALA A 30 -2.60 -11.76 10.37
CA ALA A 30 -2.05 -13.03 10.87
C ALA A 30 -0.83 -12.82 11.77
N LEU A 31 0.13 -11.99 11.35
CA LEU A 31 1.33 -11.66 12.13
C LEU A 31 0.99 -10.91 13.43
N SER A 32 -0.01 -10.02 13.38
CA SER A 32 -0.49 -9.34 14.58
C SER A 32 -1.13 -10.32 15.57
N ALA A 33 -1.88 -11.31 15.08
CA ALA A 33 -2.47 -12.34 15.92
C ALA A 33 -1.42 -13.27 16.56
N ASP A 34 -0.29 -13.47 15.88
CA ASP A 34 0.86 -14.25 16.37
C ASP A 34 1.82 -13.44 17.29
N GLY A 35 1.54 -12.15 17.50
CA GLY A 35 2.38 -11.28 18.32
C GLY A 35 3.66 -10.77 17.63
N ALA A 36 3.81 -11.00 16.34
CA ALA A 36 4.92 -10.51 15.52
C ALA A 36 4.72 -9.05 15.08
N ALA A 37 4.63 -8.14 16.06
CA ALA A 37 4.20 -6.75 15.87
C ALA A 37 5.01 -5.98 14.81
N ASP A 38 6.34 -6.10 14.80
CA ASP A 38 7.20 -5.37 13.84
C ASP A 38 6.98 -5.83 12.39
N GLN A 39 6.78 -7.14 12.17
CA GLN A 39 6.49 -7.70 10.84
C GLN A 39 5.08 -7.31 10.40
N ALA A 40 4.10 -7.40 11.30
CA ALA A 40 2.74 -6.96 11.05
C ALA A 40 2.69 -5.47 10.65
N ALA A 41 3.47 -4.64 11.33
CA ALA A 41 3.58 -3.22 11.05
C ALA A 41 4.22 -2.95 9.67
N GLY A 42 5.23 -3.73 9.26
CA GLY A 42 5.83 -3.63 7.93
C GLY A 42 4.82 -3.96 6.81
N HIS A 43 4.06 -5.05 6.95
CA HIS A 43 2.98 -5.38 6.01
C HIS A 43 1.86 -4.33 6.01
N THR A 44 1.56 -3.75 7.17
CA THR A 44 0.57 -2.66 7.28
C THR A 44 1.04 -1.43 6.51
N LEU A 45 2.29 -0.98 6.70
CA LEU A 45 2.86 0.15 5.97
C LEU A 45 2.85 -0.07 4.45
N LEU A 46 3.27 -1.26 4.00
CA LEU A 46 3.27 -1.59 2.58
C LEU A 46 1.84 -1.62 2.01
N SER A 47 0.86 -2.13 2.75
CA SER A 47 -0.56 -2.10 2.34
C SER A 47 -1.05 -0.67 2.11
N TRP A 48 -0.66 0.27 2.96
CA TRP A 48 -1.01 1.68 2.78
C TRP A 48 -0.34 2.32 1.58
N ALA A 49 0.92 1.98 1.33
CA ALA A 49 1.63 2.45 0.15
C ALA A 49 0.99 1.91 -1.14
N LEU A 50 0.53 0.64 -1.13
CA LEU A 50 -0.23 0.05 -2.23
C LEU A 50 -1.59 0.70 -2.42
N LEU A 51 -2.32 1.00 -1.33
CA LEU A 51 -3.60 1.70 -1.39
C LEU A 51 -3.45 3.09 -2.03
N ASP A 52 -2.43 3.82 -1.61
CA ASP A 52 -2.11 5.14 -2.15
C ASP A 52 -1.62 5.05 -3.61
N ALA A 53 -0.88 4.01 -3.98
CA ALA A 53 -0.51 3.74 -5.37
C ALA A 53 -1.74 3.44 -6.26
N LEU A 54 -2.73 2.72 -5.72
CA LEU A 54 -3.91 2.28 -6.47
C LEU A 54 -4.96 3.36 -6.68
N GLY A 55 -5.15 4.24 -5.70
CA GLY A 55 -6.24 5.21 -5.72
C GLY A 55 -5.90 6.61 -5.24
N GLY A 56 -4.64 6.86 -4.89
CA GLY A 56 -4.14 8.16 -4.46
C GLY A 56 -4.87 8.70 -3.23
N ALA A 57 -4.99 10.03 -3.19
CA ALA A 57 -5.62 10.76 -2.10
C ALA A 57 -7.08 10.34 -1.87
N ALA A 58 -7.86 10.06 -2.92
CA ALA A 58 -9.28 9.75 -2.78
C ALA A 58 -9.55 8.44 -2.02
N LEU A 59 -8.76 7.39 -2.27
CA LEU A 59 -8.88 6.12 -1.53
C LEU A 59 -8.26 6.21 -0.14
N THR A 60 -7.20 7.00 0.02
CA THR A 60 -6.61 7.26 1.34
C THR A 60 -7.59 8.03 2.23
N GLU A 61 -8.20 9.10 1.74
CA GLU A 61 -9.25 9.88 2.44
C GLU A 61 -10.49 9.04 2.75
N ALA A 62 -10.91 8.16 1.84
CA ALA A 62 -12.02 7.26 2.08
C ALA A 62 -11.73 6.26 3.21
N VAL A 63 -10.49 5.77 3.31
CA VAL A 63 -10.08 4.89 4.42
C VAL A 63 -9.87 5.66 5.71
N ASP A 64 -9.38 6.90 5.67
CA ASP A 64 -9.31 7.78 6.85
C ASP A 64 -10.70 8.16 7.39
N ALA A 65 -11.72 8.19 6.52
CA ALA A 65 -13.12 8.38 6.90
C ALA A 65 -13.75 7.13 7.53
N LEU A 66 -13.16 5.94 7.31
CA LEU A 66 -13.45 4.78 8.15
C LEU A 66 -12.71 5.04 9.46
N ASP A 67 -13.45 5.20 10.56
CA ASP A 67 -12.93 5.50 11.90
C ASP A 67 -12.08 4.32 12.45
N LEU A 68 -10.95 4.06 11.78
CA LEU A 68 -10.06 2.95 12.01
C LEU A 68 -9.14 3.28 13.20
N PRO A 69 -8.70 2.25 13.95
CA PRO A 69 -7.84 2.47 15.11
C PRO A 69 -6.60 3.30 14.77
N ARG A 70 -6.39 4.40 15.50
CA ARG A 70 -5.32 5.40 15.30
C ARG A 70 -3.89 4.83 15.18
N GLY A 71 -3.64 3.64 15.73
CA GLY A 71 -2.33 2.98 15.67
C GLY A 71 -1.83 2.72 14.24
N VAL A 72 -2.74 2.72 13.26
CA VAL A 72 -2.42 2.56 11.84
C VAL A 72 -1.85 3.84 11.22
N GLY A 73 -2.42 5.01 11.54
CA GLY A 73 -1.91 6.32 11.11
C GLY A 73 -0.62 6.71 11.84
N ASP A 74 -0.47 6.29 13.09
CA ASP A 74 0.75 6.50 13.88
C ASP A 74 1.96 5.72 13.36
N LEU A 75 1.80 4.65 12.56
CA LEU A 75 2.94 3.97 11.92
C LEU A 75 3.57 4.82 10.79
N ARG A 76 2.75 5.65 10.11
CA ARG A 76 3.26 6.64 9.15
C ARG A 76 3.95 7.81 9.85
N ALA A 77 3.46 8.23 11.02
CA ALA A 77 4.04 9.34 11.79
C ALA A 77 5.23 8.92 12.68
N SER A 78 5.23 7.69 13.18
CA SER A 78 6.29 7.17 14.03
C SER A 78 7.53 6.91 13.18
N GLY A 79 8.64 7.56 13.53
CA GLY A 79 9.95 7.34 12.93
C GLY A 79 10.54 5.97 13.28
N ALA A 80 9.74 4.91 13.34
CA ALA A 80 10.18 3.55 13.64
C ALA A 80 11.01 3.01 12.46
N THR A 81 12.28 3.39 12.42
CA THR A 81 13.24 3.10 11.34
C THR A 81 13.26 1.62 10.96
N ARG A 82 13.09 0.72 11.94
CA ARG A 82 13.08 -0.74 11.70
C ARG A 82 11.84 -1.21 10.93
N VAL A 83 10.66 -0.71 11.27
CA VAL A 83 9.42 -1.06 10.59
C VAL A 83 9.46 -0.60 9.14
N ARG A 84 9.97 0.63 8.92
CA ARG A 84 10.17 1.16 7.55
C ARG A 84 11.20 0.37 6.77
N ALA A 85 12.37 0.11 7.34
CA ALA A 85 13.41 -0.69 6.69
C ALA A 85 12.88 -2.08 6.30
N HIS A 86 12.05 -2.71 7.15
CA HIS A 86 11.42 -3.97 6.83
C HIS A 86 10.38 -3.87 5.69
N ALA A 87 9.54 -2.83 5.71
CA ALA A 87 8.57 -2.58 4.63
C ALA A 87 9.27 -2.30 3.29
N ASP A 88 10.35 -1.51 3.29
CA ASP A 88 11.17 -1.23 2.11
C ASP A 88 11.84 -2.50 1.59
N GLU A 89 12.43 -3.31 2.48
CA GLU A 89 13.02 -4.60 2.10
C GLU A 89 11.99 -5.51 1.44
N LEU A 90 10.81 -5.65 2.04
CA LEU A 90 9.72 -6.45 1.50
C LEU A 90 9.25 -5.94 0.13
N GLY A 91 9.07 -4.63 -0.01
CA GLY A 91 8.69 -4.00 -1.27
C GLY A 91 9.72 -4.22 -2.38
N LEU A 92 11.02 -4.11 -2.06
CA LEU A 92 12.12 -4.37 -3.00
C LEU A 92 12.21 -5.85 -3.40
N GLN A 93 12.00 -6.77 -2.46
CA GLN A 93 11.96 -8.21 -2.74
C GLN A 93 10.81 -8.55 -3.72
N LEU A 94 9.63 -7.97 -3.50
CA LEU A 94 8.47 -8.19 -4.36
C LEU A 94 8.63 -7.53 -5.74
N LEU A 95 9.21 -6.33 -5.79
CA LEU A 95 9.61 -5.70 -7.04
C LEU A 95 10.54 -6.61 -7.86
N ALA A 96 11.58 -7.17 -7.22
CA ALA A 96 12.52 -8.06 -7.87
C ALA A 96 11.84 -9.36 -8.34
N HIS A 97 11.01 -9.95 -7.49
CA HIS A 97 10.24 -11.15 -7.80
C HIS A 97 9.35 -10.96 -9.04
N PHE A 98 8.48 -9.96 -9.05
CA PHE A 98 7.56 -9.73 -10.18
C PHE A 98 8.29 -9.28 -11.45
N THR A 99 9.42 -8.58 -11.32
CA THR A 99 10.29 -8.30 -12.47
C THR A 99 10.83 -9.60 -13.08
N SER A 100 11.26 -10.55 -12.25
CA SER A 100 11.78 -11.85 -12.71
C SER A 100 10.72 -12.73 -13.35
N GLU A 101 9.46 -12.62 -12.91
CA GLU A 101 8.32 -13.36 -13.47
C GLU A 101 7.72 -12.71 -14.73
N GLY A 102 8.25 -11.56 -15.17
CA GLY A 102 7.69 -10.79 -16.30
C GLY A 102 6.36 -10.10 -15.99
N ARG A 103 5.97 -10.04 -14.71
CA ARG A 103 4.79 -9.33 -14.19
C ARG A 103 5.11 -7.86 -13.96
N HIS A 104 5.42 -7.14 -15.05
CA HIS A 104 5.85 -5.75 -15.00
C HIS A 104 4.77 -4.79 -14.48
N ASP A 105 3.50 -5.15 -14.61
CA ASP A 105 2.35 -4.49 -13.98
C ASP A 105 2.50 -4.43 -12.46
N LEU A 106 2.70 -5.58 -11.82
CA LEU A 106 2.85 -5.67 -10.37
C LEU A 106 4.21 -5.13 -9.92
N ALA A 107 5.27 -5.35 -10.69
CA ALA A 107 6.57 -4.75 -10.40
C ALA A 107 6.49 -3.22 -10.34
N SER A 108 5.74 -2.59 -11.27
CA SER A 108 5.58 -1.13 -11.28
C SER A 108 4.78 -0.66 -10.07
N LEU A 109 3.73 -1.39 -9.66
CA LEU A 109 2.98 -1.11 -8.45
C LEU A 109 3.88 -1.11 -7.19
N TYR A 110 4.76 -2.09 -7.03
CA TYR A 110 5.67 -2.14 -5.89
C TYR A 110 6.75 -1.06 -5.94
N ARG A 111 7.21 -0.67 -7.13
CA ARG A 111 8.09 0.50 -7.30
C ARG A 111 7.42 1.77 -6.78
N ASP A 112 6.19 2.03 -7.23
CA ASP A 112 5.42 3.21 -6.82
C ASP A 112 5.15 3.23 -5.31
N ALA A 113 4.86 2.06 -4.73
CA ALA A 113 4.68 1.91 -3.28
C ALA A 113 5.97 2.25 -2.51
N CYS A 114 7.13 1.74 -2.93
CA CYS A 114 8.43 2.06 -2.32
C CYS A 114 8.75 3.57 -2.41
N ASP A 115 8.48 4.20 -3.55
CA ASP A 115 8.71 5.64 -3.74
C ASP A 115 7.82 6.49 -2.81
N ARG A 116 6.57 6.07 -2.60
CA ARG A 116 5.62 6.72 -1.67
C ARG A 116 6.05 6.57 -0.20
N MET A 117 6.57 5.40 0.19
CA MET A 117 7.12 5.20 1.54
C MET A 117 8.37 6.07 1.79
N SER A 118 9.18 6.27 0.75
CA SER A 118 10.39 7.10 0.80
C SER A 118 10.08 8.59 0.87
N THR A 119 9.09 9.08 0.13
CA THR A 119 8.74 10.52 0.08
C THR A 119 8.00 11.03 1.32
N ALA A 120 7.33 10.14 2.06
CA ALA A 120 6.70 10.45 3.35
C ALA A 120 7.69 10.80 4.50
N THR A 121 8.98 11.01 4.20
CA THR A 121 10.05 11.30 5.18
C THR A 121 10.62 12.72 5.11
N ARG A 122 10.15 13.59 4.20
CA ARG A 122 10.64 14.98 4.17
C ARG A 122 9.82 15.86 5.14
N PRO A 123 10.37 16.29 6.29
CA PRO A 123 9.79 17.40 7.01
C PRO A 123 10.00 18.67 6.18
N ASP A 124 8.95 19.48 6.07
CA ASP A 124 9.06 20.92 5.75
C ASP A 124 9.74 21.67 6.91
#